data_AF-A0A945UCY9-F1
#
_entry.id   AF-A0A945UCY9-F1
#
_cell.length_a   1.000
_cell.length_b   1.000
_cell.length_c   1.000
_cell.angle_alpha   90.00
_cell.angle_beta   90.00
_cell.angle_gamma   90.00
#
_symmetry.space_group_name_H-M   'P 1'
#
loop_
_entity.id
_entity.type
_entity.pdbx_description
1 polymer ?
#
loop_
_entity_poly.entity_id
_entity_poly.type
_entity_poly.pdbx_seq_one_letter_code
_entity_poly.pdbx_strand_id
1 'polypeptide(L)'
;MNSKLKLALWDIGCVFWVAVAGSLLHFAFELTDYWTPMALIAAVNESAWEHTKMYFWPGLVWAVVQYTYTRNDANNYWFGKAMALVTTPTLIMLTYFGYMDWSFAAGVKPSLPLMLSIMIFGIAAGQFVSWCILTREPLAINTRRWATVAYTVTLVAFSTLTFVPPKYFVFENFACYTYTGEYGILADYEPYRIFAKVDENGNMKEGMGMNYCANNPFDKPEVKIALN
;
A
#
# COMPACT_ATOMS: atom_id res chain seq x y z
N MET A 1 17.59 -24.22 -15.27
CA MET A 1 16.69 -23.08 -15.57
C MET A 1 17.57 -21.85 -15.82
N ASN A 2 17.30 -21.07 -16.86
CA ASN A 2 18.01 -19.80 -17.15
C ASN A 2 17.87 -18.84 -15.96
N SER A 3 18.96 -18.23 -15.47
CA SER A 3 18.95 -17.33 -14.31
C SER A 3 18.00 -16.14 -14.50
N LYS A 4 17.87 -15.59 -15.72
CA LYS A 4 16.90 -14.51 -16.01
C LYS A 4 15.46 -14.97 -15.84
N LEU A 5 15.15 -16.19 -16.26
CA LEU A 5 13.82 -16.79 -16.09
C LEU A 5 13.54 -17.10 -14.61
N LYS A 6 14.54 -17.64 -13.89
CA LYS A 6 14.44 -17.87 -12.45
C LYS A 6 14.08 -16.58 -11.72
N LEU A 7 14.79 -15.49 -11.99
CA LEU A 7 14.53 -14.18 -11.39
C LEU A 7 13.14 -13.64 -11.77
N ALA A 8 12.73 -13.78 -13.03
CA ALA A 8 11.39 -13.37 -13.46
C ALA A 8 10.29 -14.11 -12.70
N LEU A 9 10.42 -15.43 -12.51
CA LEU A 9 9.44 -16.23 -11.77
C LEU A 9 9.35 -15.82 -10.29
N TRP A 10 10.48 -15.50 -9.66
CA TRP A 10 10.49 -14.94 -8.30
C TRP A 10 9.81 -13.57 -8.23
N ASP A 11 10.06 -12.70 -9.20
CA ASP A 11 9.46 -11.37 -9.24
C ASP A 11 7.96 -11.43 -9.54
N ILE A 12 7.50 -12.38 -10.37
CA ILE A 12 6.07 -12.70 -10.56
C ILE A 12 5.45 -13.22 -9.26
N GLY A 13 6.12 -14.15 -8.57
CA GLY A 13 5.68 -14.64 -7.26
C GLY A 13 5.52 -13.52 -6.24
N CYS A 14 6.42 -12.53 -6.26
CA CYS A 14 6.35 -11.34 -5.43
C CYS A 14 5.05 -10.55 -5.67
N VAL A 15 4.63 -10.39 -6.93
CA VAL A 15 3.39 -9.67 -7.26
C VAL A 15 2.18 -10.32 -6.57
N PHE A 16 2.05 -11.64 -6.69
CA PHE A 16 0.97 -12.39 -6.03
C PHE A 16 1.06 -12.31 -4.50
N TRP A 17 2.26 -12.50 -3.94
CA TRP A 17 2.48 -12.44 -2.50
C TRP A 17 2.11 -11.08 -1.92
N VAL A 18 2.65 -9.99 -2.48
CA VAL A 18 2.42 -8.63 -1.98
C VAL A 18 0.95 -8.23 -2.13
N ALA A 19 0.29 -8.61 -3.22
CA ALA A 19 -1.14 -8.35 -3.41
C ALA A 19 -1.98 -9.03 -2.32
N VAL A 20 -1.74 -10.31 -2.04
CA VAL A 20 -2.50 -11.07 -1.02
C VAL A 20 -2.15 -10.59 0.38
N ALA A 21 -0.86 -10.58 0.74
CA ALA A 21 -0.42 -10.20 2.08
C ALA A 21 -0.75 -8.73 2.40
N GLY A 22 -0.60 -7.82 1.43
CA GLY A 22 -1.01 -6.42 1.58
C GLY A 22 -2.51 -6.28 1.79
N SER A 23 -3.33 -7.03 1.05
CA SER A 23 -4.79 -7.03 1.26
C SER A 23 -5.16 -7.57 2.64
N LEU A 24 -4.45 -8.56 3.18
CA LEU A 24 -4.66 -9.01 4.56
C LEU A 24 -4.25 -7.94 5.58
N LEU A 25 -3.16 -7.21 5.32
CA LEU A 25 -2.70 -6.10 6.16
C LEU A 25 -3.62 -4.87 6.11
N HIS A 26 -4.44 -4.72 5.07
CA HIS A 26 -5.51 -3.71 5.03
C HIS A 26 -6.50 -3.91 6.20
N PHE A 27 -6.87 -5.15 6.48
CA PHE A 27 -7.85 -5.51 7.53
C PHE A 27 -7.23 -5.80 8.89
N ALA A 28 -5.92 -6.07 8.95
CA ALA A 28 -5.27 -6.59 10.15
C ALA A 28 -5.39 -5.66 11.37
N PHE A 29 -5.43 -4.34 11.18
CA PHE A 29 -5.58 -3.42 12.29
C PHE A 29 -6.95 -3.56 12.98
N GLU A 30 -8.04 -3.59 12.21
CA GLU A 30 -9.38 -3.84 12.74
C GLU A 30 -9.53 -5.26 13.31
N LEU A 31 -9.00 -6.27 12.62
CA LEU A 31 -9.09 -7.68 13.06
C LEU A 31 -8.33 -7.96 14.37
N THR A 32 -7.40 -7.07 14.74
CA THR A 32 -6.71 -7.11 16.04
C THR A 32 -7.32 -6.16 17.07
N ASP A 33 -8.55 -5.68 16.83
CA ASP A 33 -9.27 -4.69 17.64
C ASP A 33 -8.42 -3.43 17.87
N TYR A 34 -7.79 -2.96 16.79
CA TYR A 34 -6.97 -1.75 16.73
C TYR A 34 -5.74 -1.79 17.67
N TRP A 35 -5.16 -2.99 17.85
CA TRP A 35 -3.96 -3.19 18.65
C TRP A 35 -2.78 -2.34 18.13
N THR A 36 -2.36 -1.33 18.90
CA THR A 36 -1.40 -0.29 18.45
C THR A 36 -0.12 -0.82 17.80
N PRO A 37 0.54 -1.90 18.25
CA PRO A 37 1.70 -2.46 17.56
C PRO A 37 1.44 -2.88 16.11
N MET A 38 0.21 -3.31 15.78
CA MET A 38 -0.17 -3.65 14.41
C MET A 38 -0.14 -2.43 13.47
N ALA A 39 -0.26 -1.21 13.99
CA ALA A 39 -0.13 0.04 13.24
C ALA A 39 1.22 0.20 12.53
N LEU A 40 2.26 -0.50 12.99
CA LEU A 40 3.56 -0.48 12.32
C LEU A 40 3.48 -1.02 10.88
N ILE A 41 2.64 -2.04 10.66
CA ILE A 41 2.61 -2.79 9.41
C ILE A 41 1.28 -2.71 8.65
N ALA A 42 0.16 -2.66 9.37
CA ALA A 42 -1.18 -2.63 8.81
C ALA A 42 -1.62 -1.21 8.47
N ALA A 43 -2.60 -1.09 7.58
CA ALA A 43 -3.28 0.19 7.35
C ALA A 43 -4.07 0.56 8.61
N VAL A 44 -3.86 1.76 9.15
CA VAL A 44 -4.62 2.23 10.32
C VAL A 44 -5.80 3.13 9.95
N ASN A 45 -5.91 3.52 8.69
CA ASN A 45 -7.02 4.31 8.15
C ASN A 45 -7.04 4.16 6.63
N GLU A 46 -7.98 4.81 5.94
CA GLU A 46 -8.18 4.67 4.49
C GLU A 46 -7.35 5.66 3.65
N SER A 47 -6.32 6.30 4.21
CA SER A 47 -5.44 7.20 3.47
C SER A 47 -4.59 6.48 2.43
N ALA A 48 -4.19 7.19 1.37
CA ALA A 48 -3.31 6.64 0.34
C ALA A 48 -1.93 6.21 0.92
N TRP A 49 -1.44 6.91 1.94
CA TRP A 49 -0.22 6.55 2.65
C TRP A 49 -0.31 5.15 3.26
N GLU A 50 -1.35 4.89 4.05
CA GLU A 50 -1.56 3.63 4.75
C GLU A 50 -1.70 2.45 3.78
N HIS A 51 -2.39 2.67 2.65
CA HIS A 51 -2.49 1.69 1.57
C HIS A 51 -1.14 1.37 0.94
N THR A 52 -0.25 2.34 0.76
CA THR A 52 1.08 2.03 0.21
C THR A 52 2.02 1.39 1.23
N LYS A 53 1.88 1.72 2.52
CA LYS A 53 2.64 1.11 3.62
C LYS A 53 2.41 -0.39 3.70
N MET A 54 1.16 -0.84 3.61
CA MET A 54 0.83 -2.26 3.76
C MET A 54 1.45 -3.14 2.66
N TYR A 55 1.84 -2.59 1.50
CA TYR A 55 2.57 -3.31 0.46
C TYR A 55 4.10 -3.33 0.68
N PHE A 56 4.64 -2.34 1.38
CA PHE A 56 6.08 -2.26 1.66
C PHE A 56 6.57 -3.45 2.50
N TRP A 57 5.87 -3.79 3.59
CA TRP A 57 6.32 -4.83 4.51
C TRP A 57 6.38 -6.23 3.88
N PRO A 58 5.33 -6.73 3.19
CA PRO A 58 5.42 -7.99 2.46
C PRO A 58 6.50 -7.99 1.37
N GLY A 59 6.69 -6.85 0.68
CA GLY A 59 7.73 -6.69 -0.33
C GLY A 59 9.14 -6.75 0.26
N LEU A 60 9.36 -6.16 1.42
CA LEU A 60 10.62 -6.21 2.15
C LEU A 60 10.94 -7.64 2.61
N VAL A 61 9.96 -8.34 3.17
CA VAL A 61 10.08 -9.76 3.54
C VAL A 61 10.42 -10.61 2.31
N TRP A 62 9.73 -10.39 1.19
CA TRP A 62 10.01 -11.11 -0.06
C TRP A 62 11.44 -10.87 -0.54
N ALA A 63 11.93 -9.63 -0.50
CA ALA A 63 13.30 -9.31 -0.88
C ALA A 63 14.34 -10.08 -0.03
N VAL A 64 14.11 -10.22 1.28
CA VAL A 64 15.00 -11.02 2.14
C VAL A 64 14.93 -12.50 1.80
N VAL A 65 13.73 -13.04 1.60
CA VAL A 65 13.52 -14.45 1.26
C VAL A 65 14.15 -14.78 -0.09
N GLN A 66 13.82 -14.04 -1.15
CA GLN A 66 14.34 -14.27 -2.49
C GLN A 66 15.87 -14.16 -2.54
N TYR A 67 16.50 -13.30 -1.72
CA TYR A 67 17.96 -13.21 -1.63
C TYR A 67 18.61 -14.56 -1.29
N THR A 68 17.98 -15.32 -0.38
CA THR A 68 18.51 -16.64 0.04
C THR A 68 18.59 -17.65 -1.11
N TYR A 69 17.72 -17.52 -2.13
CA TYR A 69 17.61 -18.46 -3.25
C TYR A 69 18.23 -17.97 -4.56
N THR A 70 18.44 -16.66 -4.72
CA THR A 70 18.80 -16.04 -6.02
C THR A 70 20.00 -15.10 -5.98
N ARG A 71 20.66 -14.91 -4.83
CA ARG A 71 21.82 -14.01 -4.71
C ARG A 71 22.98 -14.29 -5.67
N ASN A 72 23.16 -15.54 -6.09
CA ASN A 72 24.22 -15.94 -7.03
C ASN A 72 23.78 -15.84 -8.50
N ASP A 73 22.47 -15.66 -8.75
CA ASP A 73 21.88 -15.54 -10.09
C ASP A 73 21.70 -14.08 -10.51
N ALA A 74 21.68 -13.16 -9.54
CA ALA A 74 21.31 -11.77 -9.72
C ALA A 74 22.50 -10.82 -9.59
N ASN A 75 22.52 -9.80 -10.45
CA ASN A 75 23.38 -8.65 -10.31
C ASN A 75 22.68 -7.54 -9.52
N ASN A 76 23.45 -6.70 -8.83
CA ASN A 76 22.93 -5.49 -8.16
C ASN A 76 21.73 -5.75 -7.23
N TYR A 77 21.67 -6.92 -6.57
CA TYR A 77 20.45 -7.46 -5.96
C TYR A 77 19.69 -6.47 -5.08
N TRP A 78 20.37 -5.97 -4.04
CA TRP A 78 19.78 -5.07 -3.05
C TRP A 78 19.36 -3.73 -3.65
N PHE A 79 20.04 -3.29 -4.71
CA PHE A 79 19.64 -2.08 -5.42
C PHE A 79 18.37 -2.30 -6.23
N GLY A 80 18.26 -3.41 -6.96
CA GLY A 80 17.04 -3.77 -7.70
C GLY A 80 15.81 -3.88 -6.78
N LYS A 81 15.97 -4.52 -5.62
CA LYS A 81 14.90 -4.64 -4.62
C LYS A 81 14.55 -3.31 -3.94
N ALA A 82 15.54 -2.47 -3.63
CA ALA A 82 15.28 -1.12 -3.13
C ALA A 82 14.48 -0.29 -4.14
N MET A 83 14.86 -0.34 -5.42
CA MET A 83 14.15 0.39 -6.47
C MET A 83 12.72 -0.10 -6.66
N ALA A 84 12.45 -1.41 -6.53
CA ALA A 84 11.10 -1.94 -6.54
C ALA A 84 10.25 -1.37 -5.39
N LEU A 85 10.79 -1.36 -4.16
CA LEU A 85 10.09 -0.83 -2.97
C LEU A 85 9.86 0.67 -3.02
N VAL A 86 10.63 1.43 -3.80
CA VAL A 86 10.38 2.86 -4.06
C VAL A 86 9.38 3.05 -5.21
N THR A 87 9.52 2.26 -6.28
CA THR A 87 8.71 2.37 -7.49
C THR A 87 7.25 2.03 -7.22
N THR A 88 6.99 0.95 -6.48
CA THR A 88 5.63 0.49 -6.16
C THR A 88 4.77 1.57 -5.50
N PRO A 89 5.13 2.14 -4.34
CA PRO A 89 4.30 3.17 -3.71
C PRO A 89 4.20 4.43 -4.57
N THR A 90 5.28 4.83 -5.25
CA THR A 90 5.28 6.01 -6.12
C THR A 90 4.28 5.87 -7.27
N LEU A 91 4.32 4.75 -7.99
CA LEU A 91 3.40 4.52 -9.11
C LEU A 91 1.97 4.30 -8.66
N ILE A 92 1.74 3.62 -7.53
CA ILE A 92 0.40 3.51 -6.94
C ILE A 92 -0.15 4.91 -6.65
N MET A 93 0.60 5.78 -5.96
CA MET A 93 0.13 7.14 -5.66
C MET A 93 -0.16 7.95 -6.93
N LEU A 94 0.76 7.97 -7.89
CA LEU A 94 0.59 8.74 -9.13
C LEU A 94 -0.65 8.29 -9.92
N THR A 95 -0.82 6.98 -10.09
CA THR A 95 -1.95 6.44 -10.86
C THR A 95 -3.26 6.51 -10.08
N TYR A 96 -3.24 6.31 -8.76
CA TYR A 96 -4.41 6.48 -7.90
C TYR A 96 -4.93 7.92 -7.93
N PHE A 97 -4.08 8.91 -7.64
CA PHE A 97 -4.53 10.31 -7.64
C PHE A 97 -4.94 10.78 -9.04
N GLY A 98 -4.26 10.34 -10.10
CA GLY A 98 -4.70 10.60 -11.47
C GLY A 98 -6.06 9.98 -11.78
N TYR A 99 -6.33 8.77 -11.30
CA TYR A 99 -7.63 8.11 -11.47
C TYR A 99 -8.74 8.80 -10.68
N MET A 100 -8.48 9.21 -9.44
CA MET A 100 -9.43 9.93 -8.60
C MET A 100 -9.80 11.29 -9.19
N ASP A 101 -8.80 12.06 -9.62
CA ASP A 101 -9.00 13.37 -10.27
C ASP A 101 -9.84 13.23 -11.54
N TRP A 102 -9.48 12.28 -12.42
CA TRP A 102 -10.27 11.97 -13.61
C TRP A 102 -11.70 11.56 -13.28
N SER A 103 -11.89 10.69 -12.28
CA SER A 103 -13.22 10.19 -11.90
C SER A 103 -14.12 11.31 -11.41
N PHE A 104 -13.59 12.21 -10.57
CA PHE A 104 -14.32 13.36 -10.09
C PHE A 104 -14.63 14.37 -11.20
N ALA A 105 -13.66 14.66 -12.08
CA ALA A 105 -13.88 15.54 -13.23
C ALA A 105 -14.93 14.99 -14.21
N ALA A 106 -14.98 13.67 -14.39
CA ALA A 106 -15.95 12.98 -15.23
C ALA A 106 -17.31 12.73 -14.54
N GLY A 107 -17.44 13.03 -13.25
CA GLY A 107 -18.67 12.77 -12.48
C GLY A 107 -19.00 11.29 -12.30
N VAL A 108 -18.00 10.41 -12.40
CA VAL A 108 -18.17 8.96 -12.25
C VAL A 108 -17.71 8.50 -10.87
N LYS A 109 -18.46 7.58 -10.26
CA LYS A 109 -18.06 6.98 -8.98
C LYS A 109 -16.80 6.14 -9.17
N PRO A 110 -15.75 6.30 -8.35
CA PRO A 110 -14.59 5.43 -8.41
C PRO A 110 -14.99 3.97 -8.17
N SER A 111 -14.28 3.05 -8.83
CA SER A 111 -14.61 1.63 -8.87
C SER A 111 -13.54 0.81 -8.16
N LEU A 112 -13.96 -0.07 -7.25
CA LEU A 112 -13.06 -0.98 -6.53
C LEU A 112 -12.20 -1.84 -7.47
N PRO A 113 -12.72 -2.44 -8.57
CA PRO A 113 -11.88 -3.22 -9.48
C PRO A 113 -10.74 -2.42 -10.11
N LEU A 114 -10.96 -1.13 -10.41
CA LEU A 114 -9.91 -0.28 -10.98
C LEU A 114 -8.88 0.13 -9.93
N MET A 115 -9.30 0.39 -8.69
CA MET A 115 -8.36 0.62 -7.57
C MET A 115 -7.48 -0.62 -7.30
N LEU A 116 -8.06 -1.82 -7.32
CA LEU A 116 -7.29 -3.07 -7.23
C LEU A 116 -6.36 -3.26 -8.44
N SER A 117 -6.79 -2.86 -9.64
CA SER A 117 -5.94 -2.91 -10.84
C SER A 117 -4.74 -1.96 -10.75
N ILE A 118 -4.93 -0.77 -10.16
CA ILE A 118 -3.86 0.20 -9.85
C ILE A 118 -2.85 -0.40 -8.86
N MET A 119 -3.32 -1.06 -7.80
CA MET A 119 -2.45 -1.80 -6.88
C MET A 119 -1.61 -2.83 -7.64
N ILE A 120 -2.24 -3.72 -8.42
CA ILE A 120 -1.52 -4.78 -9.16
C ILE A 120 -0.51 -4.17 -10.14
N PHE A 121 -0.90 -3.11 -10.86
CA PHE A 121 -0.03 -2.41 -11.79
C PHE A 121 1.21 -1.84 -11.09
N GLY A 122 1.05 -1.14 -9.97
CA GLY A 122 2.18 -0.55 -9.25
C GLY A 122 3.13 -1.60 -8.65
N ILE A 123 2.59 -2.70 -8.12
CA ILE A 123 3.41 -3.83 -7.63
C ILE A 123 4.17 -4.46 -8.81
N ALA A 124 3.48 -4.78 -9.91
CA ALA A 124 4.08 -5.40 -11.09
C ALA A 124 5.15 -4.51 -11.74
N ALA A 125 4.92 -3.20 -11.83
CA ALA A 125 5.89 -2.25 -12.36
C ALA A 125 7.15 -2.17 -11.47
N GLY A 126 6.98 -2.17 -10.14
CA GLY A 126 8.12 -2.25 -9.21
C GLY A 126 8.92 -3.55 -9.39
N GLN A 127 8.24 -4.70 -9.52
CA GLN A 127 8.91 -5.97 -9.77
C GLN A 127 9.57 -6.04 -11.15
N PHE A 128 8.98 -5.42 -12.17
CA PHE A 128 9.61 -5.28 -13.49
C PHE A 128 10.90 -4.46 -13.41
N VAL A 129 10.90 -3.33 -12.68
CA VAL A 129 12.11 -2.53 -12.43
C VAL A 129 13.17 -3.35 -11.69
N SER A 130 12.78 -4.14 -10.67
CA SER A 130 13.66 -5.09 -10.00
C SER A 130 14.28 -6.03 -11.04
N TRP A 131 13.48 -6.77 -11.78
CA TRP A 131 13.96 -7.75 -12.75
C TRP A 131 14.91 -7.16 -13.79
N CYS A 132 14.61 -5.96 -14.32
CA CYS A 132 15.50 -5.24 -15.23
C CYS A 132 16.87 -4.95 -14.60
N ILE A 133 16.92 -4.57 -13.33
CA ILE A 133 18.16 -4.29 -12.61
C ILE A 133 18.91 -5.59 -12.26
N LEU A 134 18.18 -6.64 -11.84
CA LEU A 134 18.75 -7.93 -11.43
C LEU A 134 19.41 -8.67 -12.60
N THR A 135 18.91 -8.47 -13.82
CA THR A 135 19.37 -9.16 -15.04
C THR A 135 20.33 -8.34 -15.90
N ARG A 136 20.60 -7.09 -15.52
CA ARG A 136 21.58 -6.22 -16.17
C ARG A 136 22.99 -6.57 -15.73
N GLU A 137 23.98 -6.22 -16.54
CA GLU A 137 25.39 -6.27 -16.14
C GLU A 137 25.64 -5.52 -14.81
N PRO A 138 26.65 -5.95 -14.02
CA PRO A 138 27.04 -5.25 -12.80
C PRO A 138 27.26 -3.76 -13.06
N LEU A 139 26.64 -2.91 -12.23
CA LEU A 139 26.78 -1.46 -12.38
C LEU A 139 28.15 -1.02 -11.86
N ALA A 140 28.81 -0.12 -12.59
CA ALA A 140 30.13 0.40 -12.20
C ALA A 140 30.08 1.34 -10.98
N ILE A 141 28.91 1.91 -10.69
CA ILE A 141 28.69 2.80 -9.54
C ILE A 141 28.46 1.97 -8.28
N ASN A 142 28.90 2.48 -7.13
CA ASN A 142 28.58 1.87 -5.83
C ASN A 142 27.07 2.01 -5.52
N THR A 143 26.30 1.04 -6.01
CA THR A 143 24.84 0.96 -5.81
C THR A 143 24.44 0.61 -4.38
N ARG A 144 25.36 0.07 -3.57
CA ARG A 144 25.09 -0.28 -2.17
C ARG A 144 24.71 0.96 -1.35
N ARG A 145 25.41 2.09 -1.54
CA ARG A 145 25.08 3.35 -0.84
C ARG A 145 23.64 3.78 -1.13
N TRP A 146 23.24 3.76 -2.39
CA TRP A 146 21.90 4.16 -2.81
C TRP A 146 20.83 3.18 -2.33
N ALA A 147 21.10 1.88 -2.38
CA ALA A 147 20.21 0.87 -1.82
C ALA A 147 20.01 1.12 -0.32
N THR A 148 21.09 1.32 0.45
CA THR A 148 21.01 1.63 1.88
C THR A 148 20.17 2.87 2.15
N VAL A 149 20.40 3.97 1.42
CA VAL A 149 19.60 5.20 1.56
C VAL A 149 18.13 4.93 1.29
N ALA A 150 17.80 4.25 0.19
CA ALA A 150 16.42 3.96 -0.17
C ALA A 150 15.72 3.09 0.90
N TYR A 151 16.37 2.03 1.39
CA TYR A 151 15.84 1.20 2.47
C TYR A 151 15.66 1.99 3.76
N THR A 152 16.65 2.78 4.18
CA THR A 152 16.56 3.57 5.41
C THR A 152 15.43 4.59 5.32
N VAL A 153 15.33 5.33 4.21
CA VAL A 153 14.29 6.34 4.03
C VAL A 153 12.90 5.71 4.03
N THR A 154 12.68 4.64 3.24
CA THR A 154 11.37 3.99 3.17
C THR A 154 11.00 3.30 4.48
N LEU A 155 11.93 2.60 5.13
CA LEU A 155 11.70 1.97 6.42
C LEU A 155 11.34 2.99 7.51
N VAL A 156 12.10 4.08 7.62
CA VAL A 156 11.82 5.14 8.60
C VAL A 156 10.49 5.78 8.30
N ALA A 157 10.22 6.15 7.05
CA ALA A 157 8.96 6.81 6.69
C ALA A 157 7.76 5.90 7.01
N PHE A 158 7.74 4.67 6.51
CA PHE A 158 6.64 3.72 6.74
C PHE A 158 6.49 3.27 8.20
N SER A 159 7.55 3.34 9.00
CA SER A 159 7.48 2.99 10.42
C SER A 159 7.06 4.15 11.33
N THR A 160 7.12 5.40 10.85
CA THR A 160 6.94 6.58 11.72
C THR A 160 5.78 7.48 11.31
N LEU A 161 5.54 7.68 10.02
CA LEU A 161 4.55 8.66 9.55
C LEU A 161 3.10 8.24 9.80
N THR A 162 2.85 7.00 10.24
CA THR A 162 1.55 6.60 10.81
C THR A 162 1.31 7.22 12.19
N PHE A 163 2.36 7.37 13.00
CA PHE A 163 2.28 7.90 14.37
C PHE A 163 2.43 9.42 14.42
N VAL A 164 3.17 9.98 13.46
CA VAL A 164 3.38 11.43 13.30
C VAL A 164 3.03 11.85 11.86
N PRO A 165 1.76 11.67 11.44
CA PRO A 165 1.36 11.96 10.07
C PRO A 165 1.48 13.46 9.76
N PRO A 166 2.13 13.83 8.66
CA PRO A 166 2.01 15.18 8.11
C PRO A 166 0.53 15.48 7.80
N LYS A 167 0.07 16.69 8.12
CA LYS A 167 -1.29 17.14 7.82
C LYS A 167 -1.40 17.53 6.34
N TYR A 168 -1.41 16.50 5.49
CA TYR A 168 -1.48 16.62 4.04
C TYR A 168 -2.37 15.50 3.49
N PHE A 169 -3.04 15.73 2.36
CA PHE A 169 -4.11 14.86 1.85
C PHE A 169 -3.69 13.38 1.69
N VAL A 170 -2.42 13.11 1.40
CA VAL A 170 -1.88 11.75 1.25
C VAL A 170 -1.99 10.92 2.54
N PHE A 171 -1.97 11.58 3.70
CA PHE A 171 -2.05 10.95 5.04
C PHE A 171 -3.44 11.04 5.67
N GLU A 172 -4.34 11.78 5.04
CA GLU A 172 -5.68 12.02 5.57
C GLU A 172 -6.58 10.83 5.33
N ASN A 173 -7.33 10.44 6.36
CA ASN A 173 -8.30 9.37 6.27
C ASN A 173 -9.37 9.72 5.23
N PHE A 174 -9.52 8.86 4.22
CA PHE A 174 -10.32 9.08 3.03
C PHE A 174 -11.43 8.03 2.92
N ALA A 175 -12.50 8.25 3.67
CA ALA A 175 -13.65 7.33 3.72
C ALA A 175 -14.74 7.79 2.73
N CYS A 176 -15.31 6.85 1.97
CA CYS A 176 -16.41 7.13 1.04
C CYS A 176 -16.16 8.32 0.11
N TYR A 177 -14.94 8.41 -0.44
CA TYR A 177 -14.51 9.47 -1.35
C TYR A 177 -14.49 10.88 -0.74
N THR A 178 -14.45 10.97 0.59
CA THR A 178 -14.42 12.23 1.34
C THR A 178 -13.26 12.22 2.33
N TYR A 179 -12.55 13.34 2.37
CA TYR A 179 -11.51 13.61 3.36
C TYR A 179 -12.17 13.96 4.71
N THR A 180 -11.79 13.25 5.76
CA THR A 180 -12.47 13.29 7.07
C THR A 180 -11.88 14.32 8.04
N GLY A 181 -10.70 14.87 7.74
CA GLY A 181 -9.91 15.72 8.64
C GLY A 181 -9.09 14.93 9.67
N GLU A 182 -9.15 13.60 9.65
CA GLU A 182 -8.47 12.72 10.61
C GLU A 182 -7.19 12.11 9.99
N TYR A 183 -6.17 11.85 10.82
CA TYR A 183 -4.85 11.42 10.36
C TYR A 183 -4.26 10.35 11.29
N GLY A 184 -3.49 9.42 10.74
CA GLY A 184 -2.81 8.38 11.51
C GLY A 184 -3.80 7.46 12.24
N ILE A 185 -3.49 7.12 13.49
CA ILE A 185 -4.38 6.34 14.36
C ILE A 185 -5.56 7.22 14.80
N LEU A 186 -6.77 6.79 14.49
CA LEU A 186 -8.00 7.54 14.73
C LEU A 186 -8.43 7.45 16.20
N ALA A 187 -9.16 8.48 16.66
CA ALA A 187 -9.69 8.52 18.02
C ALA A 187 -10.91 7.60 18.20
N ASP A 188 -11.71 7.43 17.13
CA ASP A 188 -12.86 6.54 17.08
C ASP A 188 -12.90 5.80 15.74
N TYR A 189 -12.99 4.49 15.80
CA TYR A 189 -13.04 3.60 14.64
C TYR A 189 -14.42 3.03 14.37
N GLU A 190 -15.38 3.19 15.28
CA GLU A 190 -16.73 2.64 15.09
C GLU A 190 -17.41 3.12 13.80
N PRO A 191 -17.26 4.38 13.36
CA PRO A 191 -17.82 4.84 12.09
C PRO A 191 -17.23 4.17 10.84
N TYR A 192 -16.03 3.58 10.96
CA TYR A 192 -15.25 3.04 9.84
C TYR A 192 -15.12 1.51 9.89
N ARG A 193 -15.77 0.85 10.86
CA ARG A 193 -15.66 -0.58 11.08
C ARG A 193 -16.26 -1.37 9.90
N ILE A 194 -15.47 -2.27 9.32
CA ILE A 194 -15.87 -3.07 8.16
C ILE A 194 -16.57 -4.36 8.60
N PHE A 195 -16.04 -5.03 9.62
CA PHE A 195 -16.52 -6.32 10.12
C PHE A 195 -17.51 -6.15 11.27
N ALA A 196 -18.49 -7.04 11.32
CA ALA A 196 -19.42 -7.08 12.44
C ALA A 196 -18.69 -7.46 13.74
N LYS A 197 -19.10 -6.86 14.86
CA LYS A 197 -18.58 -7.15 16.19
C LYS A 197 -19.73 -7.50 17.13
N VAL A 198 -19.50 -8.45 18.04
CA VAL A 198 -20.42 -8.74 19.13
C VAL A 198 -20.10 -7.79 20.27
N ASP A 199 -21.11 -7.06 20.76
CA ASP A 199 -20.95 -6.16 21.90
C ASP A 199 -20.89 -6.92 23.24
N GLU A 200 -20.62 -6.20 24.32
CA GLU A 200 -20.52 -6.77 25.68
C GLU A 200 -21.83 -7.43 26.15
N ASN A 201 -22.96 -7.08 25.52
CA ASN A 201 -24.28 -7.63 25.81
C ASN A 201 -24.65 -8.82 24.92
N GLY A 202 -23.74 -9.26 24.04
CA GLY A 202 -23.97 -10.37 23.11
C GLY A 202 -24.74 -9.99 21.84
N ASN A 203 -25.00 -8.71 21.59
CA ASN A 203 -25.68 -8.25 20.39
C ASN A 203 -24.69 -8.06 19.24
N MET A 204 -25.09 -8.46 18.04
CA MET A 204 -24.32 -8.21 16.82
C MET A 204 -24.48 -6.76 16.38
N LYS A 205 -23.37 -6.02 16.28
CA LYS A 205 -23.28 -4.74 15.60
C LYS A 205 -22.79 -4.98 14.18
N GLU A 206 -23.59 -4.60 13.20
CA GLU A 206 -23.20 -4.71 11.78
C GLU A 206 -22.05 -3.74 11.45
N GLY A 207 -21.10 -4.19 10.64
CA GLY A 207 -20.08 -3.34 10.04
C GLY A 207 -20.52 -2.83 8.68
N MET A 208 -19.78 -1.90 8.10
CA MET A 208 -20.13 -1.30 6.80
C MET A 208 -20.00 -2.27 5.61
N GLY A 209 -19.27 -3.38 5.79
CA GLY A 209 -18.98 -4.35 4.74
C GLY A 209 -17.93 -3.89 3.73
N MET A 210 -17.37 -4.84 2.97
CA MET A 210 -16.21 -4.62 2.06
C MET A 210 -16.42 -3.59 0.94
N ASN A 211 -17.67 -3.25 0.63
CA ASN A 211 -18.02 -2.28 -0.39
C ASN A 211 -18.84 -1.14 0.22
N TYR A 212 -18.35 -0.62 1.35
CA TYR A 212 -19.03 0.37 2.19
C TYR A 212 -19.36 1.68 1.45
N CYS A 213 -18.62 2.02 0.39
CA CYS A 213 -18.91 3.17 -0.47
C CYS A 213 -20.08 2.95 -1.45
N ALA A 214 -20.51 1.71 -1.70
CA ALA A 214 -21.56 1.41 -2.67
C ALA A 214 -22.96 1.82 -2.19
N ASN A 215 -23.20 1.79 -0.88
CA ASN A 215 -24.48 2.10 -0.24
C ASN A 215 -24.46 3.46 0.51
N ASN A 216 -23.56 4.37 0.09
CA ASN A 216 -23.09 5.54 0.84
C ASN A 216 -24.14 6.19 1.79
N PRO A 217 -23.95 6.11 3.13
CA PRO A 217 -24.75 6.90 4.07
C PRO A 217 -24.41 8.41 4.03
N PHE A 218 -23.36 8.81 3.31
CA PHE A 218 -22.91 10.20 3.16
C PHE A 218 -23.32 10.85 1.83
N ASP A 219 -24.39 10.39 1.18
CA ASP A 219 -25.02 11.06 0.04
C ASP A 219 -25.68 12.39 0.49
N LYS A 220 -24.84 13.35 0.89
CA LYS A 220 -25.21 14.76 1.01
C LYS A 220 -24.82 15.45 -0.30
N PRO A 221 -25.68 16.33 -0.84
CA PRO A 221 -25.43 16.99 -2.11
C PRO A 221 -24.19 17.89 -2.04
N GLU A 222 -23.29 17.71 -3.01
CA GLU A 222 -22.24 18.62 -3.46
C GLU A 222 -21.37 19.32 -2.39
N VAL A 223 -20.25 18.70 -2.03
CA VAL A 223 -19.08 19.46 -1.57
C VAL A 223 -18.17 19.69 -2.77
N LYS A 224 -18.25 20.89 -3.35
CA LYS A 224 -17.21 21.38 -4.26
C LYS A 224 -15.89 21.44 -3.48
N ILE A 225 -14.95 20.57 -3.82
CA ILE A 225 -13.57 20.67 -3.34
C ILE A 225 -12.98 21.94 -3.95
N ALA A 226 -12.91 23.01 -3.17
CA ALA A 226 -12.08 24.16 -3.51
C ALA A 226 -10.63 23.76 -3.26
N LEU A 227 -9.94 23.38 -4.33
CA LEU A 227 -8.47 23.40 -4.35
C LEU A 227 -8.04 24.87 -4.36
N ASN A 228 -7.60 25.37 -3.20
CA ASN A 228 -6.79 26.57 -3.08
C ASN A 228 -5.43 26.18 -2.46
#